data_AF-A0A9W6WT57-F1
#
_entry.id   AF-A0A9W6WT57-F1
#
_cell.length_a   1.000
_cell.length_b   1.000
_cell.length_c   1.000
_cell.angle_alpha   90.00
_cell.angle_beta   90.00
_cell.angle_gamma   90.00
#
_symmetry.space_group_name_H-M   'P 1'
#
loop_
_entity.id
_entity.type
_entity.pdbx_description
1 polymer ?
#
loop_
_entity_poly.entity_id
_entity_poly.type
_entity_poly.pdbx_seq_one_letter_code
_entity_poly.pdbx_strand_id
1 'polypeptide(L)' 'MVHFKTAISMLCDAGRFSNAAKLQKQIGEIYEQQDNKEEALEAFRQAADYFSGENQSSSANNMLLKVAQFSAELEK' A
#
# COMPACT_ATOMS: atom_id res chain seq x y z
N MET A 1 -14.16 4.35 2.19
CA MET A 1 -12.68 4.47 2.29
C MET A 1 -12.18 5.28 3.48
N VAL A 2 -12.99 6.18 4.07
CA VAL A 2 -12.58 7.03 5.23
C VAL A 2 -12.09 6.21 6.43
N HIS A 3 -12.74 5.07 6.74
CA HIS A 3 -12.36 4.20 7.87
C HIS A 3 -10.94 3.66 7.79
N PHE A 4 -10.44 3.35 6.59
CA PHE A 4 -9.09 2.79 6.44
C PHE A 4 -7.99 3.84 6.62
N LYS A 5 -8.18 5.06 6.09
CA LYS A 5 -7.25 6.18 6.32
C LYS A 5 -7.16 6.53 7.81
N THR A 6 -8.29 6.55 8.52
CA THR A 6 -8.29 6.76 9.97
C THR A 6 -7.54 5.65 10.72
N ALA A 7 -7.79 4.38 10.36
CA ALA A 7 -7.09 3.24 10.97
C ALA A 7 -5.57 3.29 10.73
N ILE A 8 -5.13 3.62 9.51
CA ILE A 8 -3.70 3.80 9.19
C ILE A 8 -3.09 4.92 10.01
N SER A 9 -3.76 6.08 10.11
CA SER A 9 -3.26 7.20 10.90
C SER A 9 -3.12 6.84 12.39
N MET A 10 -4.09 6.11 12.95
CA MET A 10 -4.02 5.63 14.34
C MET A 10 -2.91 4.59 14.55
N LEU A 11 -2.71 3.67 13.60
CA LEU A 11 -1.66 2.66 13.67
C LEU A 11 -0.27 3.27 13.49
N CYS A 12 -0.14 4.29 12.65
CA CYS A 12 1.08 5.08 12.47
C CYS A 12 1.42 5.84 13.77
N ASP A 13 0.43 6.47 14.40
CA ASP A 13 0.59 7.15 15.69
C ASP A 13 0.98 6.16 16.81
N ALA A 14 0.40 4.96 16.78
CA ALA A 14 0.73 3.87 17.72
C ALA A 14 2.07 3.16 17.41
N GLY A 15 2.83 3.59 16.40
CA GLY A 15 4.11 2.98 16.00
C GLY A 15 3.98 1.56 15.43
N ARG A 16 2.78 1.16 14.99
CA ARG A 16 2.48 -0.16 14.41
C ARG A 16 2.42 -0.11 12.89
N PHE A 17 3.54 0.26 12.27
CA PHE A 17 3.66 0.42 10.83
C PHE A 17 3.38 -0.88 10.06
N SER A 18 3.73 -2.05 10.61
CA SER A 18 3.47 -3.34 9.97
C SER A 18 1.97 -3.70 9.90
N ASN A 19 1.11 -3.17 10.79
CA ASN A 19 -0.35 -3.29 10.65
C ASN A 19 -0.92 -2.27 9.65
N ALA A 20 -0.41 -1.04 9.68
CA ALA A 20 -0.78 -0.01 8.71
C ALA A 20 -0.45 -0.46 7.27
N ALA A 21 0.70 -1.12 7.07
CA ALA A 21 1.13 -1.67 5.80
C ALA A 21 0.17 -2.74 5.26
N LYS A 22 -0.33 -3.63 6.14
CA LYS A 22 -1.33 -4.65 5.77
C LYS A 22 -2.64 -4.02 5.33
N LEU A 23 -3.11 -2.98 6.04
CA LEU A 23 -4.31 -2.24 5.64
C LEU A 23 -4.11 -1.54 4.30
N GLN A 24 -2.97 -0.87 4.09
CA GLN A 24 -2.66 -0.24 2.80
C GLN A 24 -2.63 -1.26 1.65
N LYS A 25 -2.04 -2.44 1.88
CA LYS A 25 -2.09 -3.53 0.90
C LYS A 25 -3.53 -3.92 0.55
N GLN A 26 -4.39 -4.12 1.54
CA GLN A 26 -5.81 -4.46 1.29
C GLN A 26 -6.55 -3.36 0.54
N ILE A 27 -6.26 -2.09 0.85
CA ILE A 27 -6.81 -0.94 0.11
C ILE A 27 -6.38 -1.00 -1.35
N GLY A 28 -5.10 -1.25 -1.62
CA GLY A 28 -4.59 -1.43 -2.98
C GLY A 28 -5.27 -2.56 -3.73
N GLU A 29 -5.55 -3.70 -3.08
CA GLU A 29 -6.30 -4.82 -3.67
C GLU A 29 -7.77 -4.45 -3.96
N ILE A 30 -8.40 -3.64 -3.12
CA ILE A 30 -9.77 -3.14 -3.37
C ILE A 30 -9.78 -2.19 -4.58
N TYR A 31 -8.79 -1.31 -4.68
CA TYR A 31 -8.68 -0.40 -5.82
C TYR A 31 -8.37 -1.14 -7.12
N GLU A 32 -7.54 -2.18 -7.08
CA GLU A 32 -7.31 -3.11 -8.20
C GLU A 32 -8.64 -3.71 -8.69
N GLN A 33 -9.50 -4.17 -7.77
CA GLN A 33 -10.83 -4.71 -8.10
C GLN A 33 -11.80 -3.65 -8.67
N GLN A 34 -11.58 -2.38 -8.35
CA GLN A 34 -12.38 -1.26 -8.88
C GLN A 34 -11.81 -0.69 -10.19
N ASP A 35 -10.81 -1.37 -10.80
CA ASP A 35 -10.05 -0.92 -11.97
C ASP A 35 -9.35 0.45 -11.76
N ASN A 36 -9.20 0.86 -10.50
CA ASN A 36 -8.66 2.16 -10.14
C ASN A 36 -7.15 2.06 -9.90
N LYS A 37 -6.41 1.89 -11.01
CA LYS A 37 -4.96 1.60 -10.99
C LYS A 37 -4.13 2.72 -10.37
N GLU A 38 -4.55 3.97 -10.53
CA GLU A 38 -3.85 5.14 -9.96
C GLU A 38 -3.86 5.10 -8.42
N GLU A 39 -5.04 4.92 -7.83
CA GLU A 39 -5.16 4.83 -6.37
C GLU A 39 -4.55 3.53 -5.81
N ALA A 40 -4.64 2.41 -6.56
CA ALA A 40 -3.99 1.16 -6.19
C ALA A 40 -2.47 1.32 -6.09
N LEU A 41 -1.86 2.00 -7.07
CA LEU A 41 -0.43 2.27 -7.11
C LEU A 41 0.02 3.08 -5.90
N GLU A 42 -0.67 4.18 -5.57
CA GLU A 42 -0.35 4.98 -4.38
C GLU A 42 -0.46 4.16 -3.08
N ALA A 43 -1.50 3.33 -2.95
CA ALA A 43 -1.71 2.47 -1.79
C ALA A 43 -0.58 1.43 -1.63
N PHE A 44 -0.21 0.74 -2.71
CA PHE A 44 0.91 -0.22 -2.69
C PHE A 44 2.25 0.46 -2.42
N ARG A 45 2.45 1.68 -2.93
CA ARG A 45 3.67 2.46 -2.67
C ARG A 45 3.80 2.84 -1.20
N GLN A 46 2.72 3.31 -0.57
CA GLN A 46 2.70 3.57 0.87
C GLN A 46 2.89 2.28 1.70
N ALA A 47 2.26 1.17 1.30
CA ALA A 47 2.49 -0.12 1.95
C ALA A 47 3.97 -0.53 1.90
N ALA A 48 4.63 -0.36 0.74
CA ALA A 48 6.04 -0.69 0.57
C ALA A 48 6.95 0.12 1.50
N ASP A 49 6.68 1.42 1.66
CA ASP A 49 7.42 2.32 2.54
C ASP A 49 7.32 1.86 4.01
N TYR A 50 6.11 1.55 4.47
CA TYR A 50 5.89 1.02 5.82
C TYR A 50 6.57 -0.34 6.05
N PHE A 51 6.53 -1.26 5.07
CA PHE A 51 7.25 -2.53 5.17
C PHE A 51 8.78 -2.33 5.16
N SER A 52 9.28 -1.34 4.42
CA SER A 52 10.70 -1.03 4.39
C SER A 52 11.18 -0.50 5.76
N GLY A 53 10.41 0.39 6.39
CA GLY A 53 10.68 0.92 7.73
C GLY A 53 10.74 -0.16 8.82
N GLU A 54 9.89 -1.19 8.72
CA GLU A 54 9.84 -2.33 9.67
C GLU A 54 10.87 -3.43 9.36
N ASN A 55 11.83 -3.16 8.47
CA ASN A 55 12.83 -4.12 7.99
C ASN A 55 12.22 -5.37 7.31
N GLN A 56 11.01 -5.24 6.78
CA GLN A 56 10.29 -6.28 6.03
C GLN A 56 10.56 -6.16 4.52
N SER A 57 11.83 -6.22 4.12
CA SER A 57 12.28 -6.00 2.74
C SER A 57 11.60 -6.93 1.73
N SER A 58 11.36 -8.20 2.07
CA SER A 58 10.66 -9.15 1.18
C SER A 58 9.22 -8.72 0.90
N SER A 59 8.52 -8.16 1.90
CA SER A 59 7.18 -7.64 1.70
C SER A 59 7.26 -6.37 0.85
N ALA A 60 8.09 -5.40 1.25
CA ALA A 60 8.28 -4.15 0.50
C ALA A 60 8.57 -4.40 -0.99
N ASN A 61 9.47 -5.33 -1.30
CA ASN A 61 9.82 -5.66 -2.69
C ASN A 61 8.62 -6.22 -3.48
N ASN A 62 7.76 -7.02 -2.84
CA ASN A 62 6.53 -7.52 -3.47
C ASN A 62 5.55 -6.38 -3.80
N MET A 63 5.39 -5.41 -2.89
CA MET A 63 4.55 -4.23 -3.17
C MET A 63 5.17 -3.32 -4.25
N LEU A 64 6.49 -3.10 -4.25
CA LEU A 64 7.17 -2.33 -5.30
C LEU A 64 7.01 -2.96 -6.68
N LEU A 65 7.03 -4.29 -6.78
CA LEU A 65 6.74 -4.99 -8.04
C LEU A 65 5.32 -4.71 -8.54
N LYS A 66 4.32 -4.73 -7.66
CA LYS A 66 2.94 -4.33 -8.00
C LYS A 66 2.89 -2.86 -8.44
N VAL A 67 3.53 -1.94 -7.72
CA VAL A 67 3.61 -0.51 -8.09
C VAL A 67 4.17 -0.36 -9.50
N ALA A 68 5.31 -1.00 -9.79
CA ALA A 68 5.93 -0.93 -11.11
C ALA A 68 5.04 -1.50 -12.22
N GLN A 69 4.33 -2.60 -11.94
CA GLN A 69 3.37 -3.19 -12.88
C GLN A 69 2.22 -2.22 -13.19
N PHE A 70 1.58 -1.65 -12.16
CA PHE A 70 0.50 -0.68 -12.35
C PHE A 70 0.98 0.62 -13.01
N SER A 71 2.17 1.12 -12.66
CA SER A 71 2.79 2.27 -13.33
C SER A 71 2.94 2.03 -14.82
N ALA A 72 3.49 0.88 -15.21
CA ALA A 72 3.70 0.53 -16.61
C ALA A 72 2.38 0.36 -17.37
N GLU A 73 1.29 -0.06 -16.71
CA GLU A 73 -0.04 -0.11 -17.30
C GLU A 73 -0.70 1.26 -17.44
N LEU A 74 -0.43 2.20 -16.54
CA LEU A 74 -0.96 3.58 -16.57
C LEU A 74 -0.23 4.49 -17.56
N GLU A 75 1.07 4.26 -17.79
CA GLU A 75 1.87 5.02 -18.76
C GLU A 75 1.59 4.66 -20.23
N LYS A 76 0.69 3.70 -20.49
CA LYS A 76 0.26 3.29 -21.84
C LYS A 76 -1.04 3.96 -22.28
#